data_AF-A0A6B2NIU4-F1
#
_entry.id   AF-A0A6B2NIU4-F1
#
_cell.length_a   1.000
_cell.length_b   1.000
_cell.length_c   1.000
_cell.angle_alpha   90.00
_cell.angle_beta   90.00
_cell.angle_gamma   90.00
#
_symmetry.space_group_name_H-M   'P 1'
#
loop_
_entity.id
_entity.type
_entity.pdbx_description
1 polymer ?
#
loop_
_entity_poly.entity_id
_entity_poly.type
_entity_poly.pdbx_seq_one_letter_code
_entity_poly.pdbx_strand_id
1 'polypeptide(L)'
;MKTLRMFLVAGLGLTVTACTAVDVPTRNAPFEDLPNSTVSAPAGYDLIQPQVAARPQAATGQVVIPHEDIVARAATDDTGGLTIAPGQSPVQINSVTVVVPRSLKVSERNSYLPRGDIVWREDPIGDRHAQVQKIVQDAMVRGVSPLNGPVKADLEIVVKRFHALTEKARYTTGGIHAITFDLVLKDPVTGQQLTQPREVRADLEAFGGQQAINAEARGQTQKVRITGHLAEVIRQELTNPEGYENASLGIIQVMNRL
;
A
#
# COMPACT_ATOMS: atom_id res chain seq x y z
N MET A 1 43.89 -65.30 34.38
CA MET A 1 44.63 -65.20 35.66
C MET A 1 45.58 -64.03 35.55
N LYS A 2 45.51 -63.07 36.51
CA LYS A 2 46.61 -62.23 37.06
C LYS A 2 47.46 -61.41 36.05
N THR A 3 47.61 -60.08 36.14
CA THR A 3 47.54 -59.17 37.30
C THR A 3 47.28 -57.72 36.87
N LEU A 4 46.21 -57.17 37.45
CA LEU A 4 46.00 -55.76 37.79
C LEU A 4 47.10 -55.27 38.76
N ARG A 5 47.64 -54.06 38.56
CA ARG A 5 48.08 -53.09 39.61
C ARG A 5 48.93 -51.96 39.02
N MET A 6 48.41 -50.73 39.02
CA MET A 6 49.06 -49.60 39.70
C MET A 6 48.04 -48.46 39.91
N PHE A 7 47.63 -48.30 41.16
CA PHE A 7 46.95 -47.11 41.69
C PHE A 7 47.92 -46.36 42.61
N LEU A 8 47.62 -45.07 42.85
CA LEU A 8 48.27 -44.06 43.72
C LEU A 8 49.49 -43.37 43.07
N VAL A 9 49.51 -42.04 42.95
CA VAL A 9 49.44 -41.07 44.06
C VAL A 9 48.63 -39.81 43.69
N ALA A 10 47.73 -39.43 44.61
CA ALA A 10 47.10 -38.13 44.70
C ALA A 10 48.04 -37.12 45.40
N GLY A 11 48.07 -35.87 44.93
CA GLY A 11 48.87 -34.81 45.55
C GLY A 11 48.61 -33.43 44.98
N LEU A 12 47.52 -32.82 45.45
CA LEU A 12 47.41 -31.40 45.86
C LEU A 12 48.02 -30.31 44.94
N GLY A 13 47.18 -29.58 44.22
CA GLY A 13 47.57 -28.40 43.46
C GLY A 13 46.42 -27.40 43.34
N LEU A 14 46.28 -26.59 44.39
CA LEU A 14 45.47 -25.37 44.57
C LEU A 14 44.73 -24.79 43.35
N THR A 15 43.42 -24.72 43.54
CA THR A 15 42.46 -23.84 42.87
C THR A 15 42.88 -22.37 42.95
N VAL A 16 43.08 -21.71 41.80
CA VAL A 16 42.98 -20.26 41.68
C VAL A 16 41.93 -19.95 40.61
N THR A 17 40.66 -20.03 41.00
CA THR A 17 39.57 -19.43 40.25
C THR A 17 39.63 -17.93 40.52
N ALA A 18 40.26 -17.18 39.61
CA ALA A 18 40.10 -15.74 39.55
C ALA A 18 38.70 -15.44 39.02
N CYS A 19 37.70 -15.42 39.90
CA CYS A 19 36.43 -14.77 39.61
C CYS A 19 36.67 -13.26 39.68
N THR A 20 37.09 -12.66 38.57
CA THR A 20 36.94 -11.21 38.40
C THR A 20 35.46 -10.96 38.20
N ALA A 21 34.75 -10.64 39.28
CA ALA A 21 33.42 -10.03 39.16
C ALA A 21 33.66 -8.64 38.59
N VAL A 22 33.37 -8.48 37.29
CA VAL A 22 33.29 -7.16 36.69
C VAL A 22 32.07 -6.51 37.32
N ASP A 23 32.31 -5.45 38.09
CA ASP A 23 31.27 -4.63 38.70
C ASP A 23 30.60 -3.83 37.56
N VAL A 24 29.63 -4.46 36.90
CA VAL A 24 28.78 -3.78 35.92
C VAL A 24 27.73 -3.04 36.74
N PRO A 25 27.59 -1.70 36.63
CA PRO A 25 26.53 -0.97 37.31
C PRO A 25 25.18 -1.57 36.93
N THR A 26 24.59 -2.34 37.84
CA THR A 26 23.24 -2.83 37.67
C THR A 26 22.30 -1.64 37.73
N ARG A 27 21.66 -1.31 36.61
CA ARG A 27 20.58 -0.30 36.57
C ARG A 27 19.27 -0.81 37.18
N ASN A 28 19.28 -1.98 37.83
CA ASN A 28 18.13 -2.59 38.49
C ASN A 28 18.19 -2.45 40.02
N ALA A 29 18.87 -1.42 40.55
CA ALA A 29 18.56 -0.99 41.92
C ALA A 29 17.07 -0.58 41.95
N PRO A 30 16.24 -1.12 42.87
CA PRO A 30 14.90 -0.58 43.07
C PRO A 30 15.07 0.90 43.38
N PHE A 31 14.32 1.75 42.66
CA PHE A 31 14.34 3.18 42.90
C PHE A 31 14.05 3.42 44.39
N GLU A 32 14.89 4.22 45.05
CA GLU A 32 14.52 4.75 46.37
C GLU A 32 13.19 5.47 46.21
N ASP A 33 12.23 5.16 47.10
CA ASP A 33 10.95 5.85 47.13
C ASP A 33 11.21 7.34 47.30
N LEU A 34 10.96 8.10 46.23
CA LEU A 34 11.03 9.55 46.29
C LEU A 34 9.96 10.01 47.30
N PRO A 35 10.27 11.00 48.17
CA PRO A 35 9.21 11.62 48.96
C PRO A 35 8.11 12.09 48.02
N ASN A 36 6.85 11.87 48.40
CA ASN A 36 5.64 12.33 47.69
C ASN A 36 5.50 13.87 47.70
N SER A 37 6.59 14.60 47.47
CA SER A 37 6.59 15.98 47.10
C SER A 37 6.07 16.08 45.67
N THR A 38 4.77 16.33 45.55
CA THR A 38 4.15 16.79 44.31
C THR A 38 4.78 18.12 43.92
N VAL A 39 5.83 18.09 43.09
CA VAL A 39 6.33 19.28 42.43
C VAL A 39 5.29 19.67 41.39
N SER A 40 4.44 20.65 41.72
CA SER A 40 3.54 21.23 40.73
C SER A 40 4.38 21.84 39.62
N ALA A 41 4.08 21.52 38.37
CA ALA A 41 4.72 22.17 37.24
C ALA A 41 4.53 23.70 37.36
N PRO A 42 5.56 24.51 37.07
CA PRO A 42 5.40 25.96 37.01
C PRO A 42 4.32 26.34 36.01
N ALA A 43 3.60 27.43 36.27
CA ALA A 43 2.58 27.94 35.36
C ALA A 43 3.15 28.10 33.93
N GLY A 44 2.51 27.47 32.95
CA GLY A 44 2.95 27.46 31.54
C GLY A 44 3.69 26.20 31.09
N TYR A 45 3.97 25.25 31.99
CA TYR A 45 4.51 23.92 31.68
C TYR A 45 3.46 22.81 31.79
N ASP A 46 2.19 23.15 31.54
CA ASP A 46 1.15 22.14 31.40
C ASP A 46 1.55 21.24 30.22
N LEU A 47 1.62 19.93 30.48
CA LEU A 47 1.74 18.96 29.41
C LEU A 47 0.55 19.20 28.49
N ILE A 48 0.83 19.61 27.24
CA ILE A 48 -0.16 19.58 26.19
C ILE A 48 -0.61 18.12 26.14
N GLN A 49 -1.76 17.84 26.75
CA GLN A 49 -2.41 16.55 26.62
C GLN A 49 -2.45 16.34 25.11
N PRO A 50 -1.85 15.26 24.55
CA PRO A 50 -1.98 15.00 23.13
C PRO A 50 -3.46 14.96 22.88
N GLN A 51 -4.00 16.02 22.28
CA GLN A 51 -5.36 16.01 21.80
C GLN A 51 -5.35 14.82 20.86
N VAL A 52 -6.04 13.75 21.24
CA VAL A 52 -6.11 12.54 20.43
C VAL A 52 -6.83 12.97 19.17
N ALA A 53 -6.06 13.50 18.21
CA ALA A 53 -6.57 13.97 16.95
C ALA A 53 -7.27 12.77 16.36
N ALA A 54 -8.58 12.91 16.13
CA ALA A 54 -9.37 11.85 15.55
C ALA A 54 -8.61 11.37 14.31
N ARG A 55 -8.27 10.07 14.28
CA ARG A 55 -7.54 9.51 13.14
C ARG A 55 -8.32 9.88 11.86
N PRO A 56 -7.64 10.33 10.79
CA PRO A 56 -8.30 10.68 9.55
C PRO A 56 -9.23 9.54 9.10
N GLN A 57 -10.43 9.87 8.64
CA GLN A 57 -11.44 8.88 8.23
C GLN A 57 -11.01 8.07 6.99
N ALA A 58 -9.99 8.52 6.26
CA ALA A 58 -9.37 7.82 5.15
C ALA A 58 -7.86 8.09 5.11
N ALA A 59 -7.10 7.19 4.46
CA ALA A 59 -5.80 7.56 3.91
C ALA A 59 -6.04 8.24 2.56
N THR A 60 -5.64 9.50 2.43
CA THR A 60 -5.85 10.29 1.22
C THR A 60 -4.52 10.83 0.72
N GLY A 61 -4.30 10.73 -0.59
CA GLY A 61 -3.21 11.43 -1.27
C GLY A 61 -3.75 12.16 -2.49
N GLN A 62 -3.07 13.25 -2.85
CA GLN A 62 -3.33 14.00 -4.05
C GLN A 62 -1.99 14.33 -4.72
N VAL A 63 -1.92 14.12 -6.03
CA VAL A 63 -0.75 14.43 -6.85
C VAL A 63 -1.20 15.27 -8.03
N VAL A 64 -0.58 16.44 -8.20
CA VAL A 64 -0.73 17.28 -9.39
C VAL A 64 0.12 16.67 -10.51
N ILE A 65 -0.46 16.52 -11.69
CA ILE A 65 0.23 16.03 -12.88
C ILE A 65 0.86 17.24 -13.58
N PRO A 66 2.20 17.28 -13.73
CA PRO A 66 2.85 18.36 -14.46
C PRO A 66 2.49 18.27 -15.94
N HIS A 67 2.01 19.38 -16.50
CA HIS A 67 1.80 19.55 -17.93
C HIS A 67 2.65 20.72 -18.38
N GLU A 68 3.49 20.52 -19.39
CA GLU A 68 4.08 21.66 -20.08
C GLU A 68 2.95 22.33 -20.87
N ASP A 69 2.53 23.52 -20.45
CA ASP A 69 1.63 24.37 -21.24
C ASP A 69 2.39 24.79 -22.51
N ILE A 70 2.45 23.91 -23.51
CA ILE A 70 2.80 24.32 -24.85
C ILE A 70 1.64 25.19 -25.29
N VAL A 71 1.86 26.50 -25.26
CA VAL A 71 0.92 27.57 -25.60
C VAL A 71 0.35 27.30 -26.99
N ALA A 72 -0.74 26.52 -27.06
CA ALA A 72 -1.44 26.25 -28.29
C ALA A 72 -2.21 27.52 -28.63
N ARG A 73 -1.72 28.19 -29.69
CA ARG A 73 -2.36 29.32 -30.35
C ARG A 73 -3.87 29.12 -30.45
N ALA A 74 -4.58 30.20 -30.11
CA ALA A 74 -6.01 30.38 -30.29
C ALA A 74 -6.53 29.70 -31.57
N ALA A 75 -7.36 28.68 -31.39
CA ALA A 75 -8.33 28.26 -32.39
C ALA A 75 -9.68 28.85 -31.95
N THR A 76 -10.25 29.59 -32.88
CA THR A 76 -11.51 30.34 -32.84
C THR A 76 -12.69 29.50 -32.38
N ASP A 77 -13.68 30.19 -31.78
CA ASP A 77 -15.05 29.72 -31.55
C ASP A 77 -15.57 28.89 -32.73
N ASP A 78 -15.56 27.57 -32.59
CA ASP A 78 -16.36 26.67 -33.40
C ASP A 78 -17.14 25.76 -32.44
N THR A 79 -18.44 25.98 -32.39
CA THR A 79 -19.43 25.13 -31.71
C THR A 79 -19.62 23.75 -32.38
N GLY A 80 -18.70 23.34 -33.26
CA GLY A 80 -18.60 21.99 -33.79
C GLY A 80 -18.11 21.00 -32.73
N GLY A 81 -18.82 19.86 -32.60
CA GLY A 81 -18.52 18.83 -31.61
C GLY A 81 -17.04 18.45 -31.56
N LEU A 82 -16.53 18.25 -30.34
CA LEU A 82 -15.16 17.81 -30.03
C LEU A 82 -14.78 16.61 -30.92
N THR A 83 -14.08 16.89 -32.02
CA THR A 83 -13.64 15.85 -32.94
C THR A 83 -12.32 15.30 -32.42
N ILE A 84 -12.38 14.18 -31.69
CA ILE A 84 -11.20 13.53 -31.14
C ILE A 84 -10.57 12.68 -32.24
N ALA A 85 -9.32 13.00 -32.60
CA ALA A 85 -8.58 12.19 -33.56
C ALA A 85 -8.36 10.76 -33.01
N PRO A 86 -8.44 9.71 -33.85
CA PRO A 86 -8.18 8.34 -33.42
C PRO A 86 -6.83 8.23 -32.69
N GLY A 87 -6.85 7.73 -31.45
CA GLY A 87 -5.66 7.59 -30.61
C GLY A 87 -5.34 8.78 -29.70
N GLN A 88 -6.12 9.86 -29.74
CA GLN A 88 -6.04 10.92 -28.72
C GLN A 88 -7.00 10.66 -27.55
N SER A 89 -6.56 10.99 -26.33
CA SER A 89 -7.44 10.94 -25.17
C SER A 89 -8.46 12.09 -25.24
N PRO A 90 -9.72 11.89 -24.85
CA PRO A 90 -10.69 12.98 -24.65
C PRO A 90 -10.29 13.95 -23.55
N VAL A 91 -9.49 13.48 -22.59
CA VAL A 91 -9.24 14.21 -21.33
C VAL A 91 -7.75 14.45 -21.10
N GLN A 92 -7.45 15.52 -20.37
CA GLN A 92 -6.18 15.78 -19.73
C GLN A 92 -6.41 15.86 -18.22
N ILE A 93 -5.63 15.11 -17.44
CA ILE A 93 -5.83 15.02 -15.99
C ILE A 93 -4.88 15.96 -15.25
N ASN A 94 -5.41 16.97 -14.56
CA ASN A 94 -4.64 17.97 -13.82
C ASN A 94 -4.13 17.44 -12.48
N SER A 95 -4.97 16.72 -11.75
CA SER A 95 -4.57 16.07 -10.50
C SER A 95 -5.26 14.73 -10.31
N VAL A 96 -4.64 13.88 -9.49
CA VAL A 96 -5.16 12.58 -9.11
C VAL A 96 -5.27 12.53 -7.60
N THR A 97 -6.49 12.35 -7.09
CA THR A 97 -6.79 12.13 -5.68
C THR A 97 -7.18 10.67 -5.45
N VAL A 98 -6.51 10.00 -4.51
CA VAL A 98 -6.83 8.63 -4.11
C VAL A 98 -7.23 8.60 -2.65
N VAL A 99 -8.42 8.07 -2.37
CA VAL A 99 -9.00 7.91 -1.04
C VAL A 99 -9.13 6.43 -0.71
N VAL A 100 -8.57 6.02 0.42
CA VAL A 100 -8.71 4.66 0.97
C VAL A 100 -9.40 4.76 2.35
N PRO A 101 -10.72 4.50 2.43
CA PRO A 101 -11.48 4.66 3.66
C PRO A 101 -10.95 3.78 4.81
N ARG A 102 -10.87 4.33 6.03
CA ARG A 102 -10.49 3.56 7.23
C ARG A 102 -11.53 2.53 7.63
N SER A 103 -12.74 2.60 7.07
CA SER A 103 -13.78 1.59 7.22
C SER A 103 -13.45 0.26 6.53
N LEU A 104 -12.53 0.25 5.57
CA LEU A 104 -12.07 -0.98 4.92
C LEU A 104 -11.30 -1.86 5.91
N LYS A 105 -11.71 -3.12 6.03
CA LYS A 105 -11.14 -4.08 6.97
C LYS A 105 -9.84 -4.66 6.42
N VAL A 106 -8.76 -4.50 7.17
CA VAL A 106 -7.45 -5.07 6.84
C VAL A 106 -7.34 -6.50 7.36
N SER A 107 -6.72 -7.38 6.58
CA SER A 107 -6.40 -8.73 7.01
C SER A 107 -4.92 -9.05 6.81
N GLU A 108 -4.25 -9.31 7.93
CA GLU A 108 -2.85 -9.76 7.97
C GLU A 108 -2.75 -11.29 8.01
N ARG A 109 -3.86 -12.02 7.83
CA ARG A 109 -3.84 -13.47 7.95
C ARG A 109 -3.15 -14.08 6.73
N ASN A 110 -2.04 -14.79 6.96
CA ASN A 110 -1.37 -15.57 5.93
C ASN A 110 -2.12 -16.90 5.63
N SER A 111 -3.23 -16.81 4.90
CA SER A 111 -4.07 -17.95 4.48
C SER A 111 -4.42 -17.88 3.00
N TYR A 112 -5.04 -18.94 2.45
CA TYR A 112 -5.47 -18.97 1.04
C TYR A 112 -6.65 -18.04 0.75
N LEU A 113 -7.61 -17.95 1.69
CA LEU A 113 -8.82 -17.14 1.57
C LEU A 113 -8.97 -16.26 2.83
N PRO A 114 -8.07 -15.28 3.03
CA PRO A 114 -8.23 -14.33 4.13
C PRO A 114 -9.51 -13.50 3.94
N ARG A 115 -10.21 -13.23 5.04
CA ARG A 115 -11.35 -12.31 5.04
C ARG A 115 -10.84 -10.89 5.22
N GLY A 116 -11.37 -9.93 4.47
CA GLY A 116 -11.04 -8.50 4.57
C GLY A 116 -11.26 -7.78 3.25
N ASP A 117 -11.29 -6.46 3.29
CA ASP A 117 -11.34 -5.59 2.12
C ASP A 117 -9.92 -5.27 1.62
N ILE A 118 -8.96 -5.20 2.53
CA ILE A 118 -7.54 -4.98 2.23
C ILE A 118 -6.72 -6.20 2.65
N VAL A 119 -6.04 -6.82 1.68
CA VAL A 119 -4.96 -7.79 1.90
C VAL A 119 -3.75 -7.33 1.13
N TRP A 120 -2.74 -6.89 1.86
CA TRP A 120 -1.49 -6.42 1.30
C TRP A 120 -0.34 -6.79 2.20
N ARG A 121 0.65 -7.52 1.68
CA ARG A 121 1.72 -8.13 2.48
C ARG A 121 3.10 -8.12 1.83
N GLU A 122 3.26 -7.45 0.69
CA GLU A 122 4.58 -7.31 0.05
C GLU A 122 5.41 -6.16 0.63
N ASP A 123 4.75 -5.08 1.08
CA ASP A 123 5.48 -4.02 1.80
C ASP A 123 5.82 -4.43 3.22
N PRO A 124 6.92 -3.85 3.78
CA PRO A 124 7.21 -3.92 5.20
C PRO A 124 5.96 -3.60 6.02
N ILE A 125 5.86 -4.22 7.19
CA ILE A 125 4.70 -4.04 8.05
C ILE A 125 4.49 -2.55 8.39
N GLY A 126 3.25 -2.09 8.28
CA GLY A 126 2.90 -0.68 8.39
C GLY A 126 1.41 -0.43 8.16
N ASP A 127 1.04 0.83 7.92
CA ASP A 127 -0.34 1.22 7.62
C ASP A 127 -0.77 0.72 6.24
N ARG A 128 -1.61 -0.33 6.19
CA ARG A 128 -2.06 -0.91 4.92
C ARG A 128 -2.93 0.03 4.10
N HIS A 129 -3.71 0.91 4.72
CA HIS A 129 -4.50 1.89 3.95
C HIS A 129 -3.57 2.88 3.25
N ALA A 130 -2.53 3.36 3.94
CA ALA A 130 -1.56 4.28 3.35
C ALA A 130 -0.72 3.60 2.25
N GLN A 131 -0.30 2.35 2.47
CA GLN A 131 0.43 1.58 1.46
C GLN A 131 -0.41 1.34 0.20
N VAL A 132 -1.67 0.92 0.37
CA VAL A 132 -2.61 0.75 -0.75
C VAL A 132 -2.88 2.08 -1.44
N GLN A 133 -3.08 3.17 -0.69
CA GLN A 133 -3.27 4.50 -1.24
C GLN A 133 -2.10 4.87 -2.16
N LYS A 134 -0.86 4.67 -1.71
CA LYS A 134 0.32 4.97 -2.51
C LYS A 134 0.42 4.11 -3.78
N ILE A 135 0.14 2.81 -3.69
CA ILE A 135 0.18 1.89 -4.84
C ILE A 135 -0.84 2.31 -5.90
N VAL A 136 -2.07 2.61 -5.49
CA VAL A 136 -3.12 3.05 -6.40
C VAL A 136 -2.78 4.43 -6.95
N GLN A 137 -2.31 5.38 -6.13
CA GLN A 137 -1.86 6.70 -6.60
C GLN A 137 -0.81 6.60 -7.69
N ASP A 138 0.22 5.79 -7.48
CA ASP A 138 1.32 5.63 -8.44
C ASP A 138 0.85 5.01 -9.75
N ALA A 139 -0.09 4.07 -9.67
CA ALA A 139 -0.70 3.47 -10.85
C ALA A 139 -1.52 4.49 -11.64
N MET A 140 -2.38 5.25 -10.94
CA MET A 140 -3.26 6.23 -11.56
C MET A 140 -2.46 7.35 -12.21
N VAL A 141 -1.49 7.92 -11.49
CA VAL A 141 -0.55 8.93 -12.02
C VAL A 141 0.13 8.40 -13.28
N ARG A 142 0.71 7.19 -13.24
CA ARG A 142 1.37 6.58 -14.39
C ARG A 142 0.44 6.42 -15.59
N GLY A 143 -0.80 5.98 -15.37
CA GLY A 143 -1.77 5.73 -16.43
C GLY A 143 -2.32 7.01 -17.07
N VAL A 144 -2.45 8.10 -16.31
CA VAL A 144 -3.02 9.36 -16.80
C VAL A 144 -1.99 10.36 -17.32
N SER A 145 -0.71 10.26 -16.91
CA SER A 145 0.36 11.14 -17.37
C SER A 145 0.46 11.31 -18.90
N PRO A 146 0.26 10.28 -19.75
CA PRO A 146 0.30 10.46 -21.20
C PRO A 146 -0.98 11.03 -21.81
N LEU A 147 -2.05 11.29 -21.02
CA LEU A 147 -3.32 11.79 -21.54
C LEU A 147 -3.27 13.31 -21.74
N ASN A 148 -3.52 13.73 -22.98
CA ASN A 148 -3.38 15.13 -23.43
C ASN A 148 -4.61 15.59 -24.24
N GLY A 149 -5.80 15.31 -23.74
CA GLY A 149 -7.06 15.70 -24.36
C GLY A 149 -7.49 17.15 -24.11
N PRO A 150 -8.45 17.66 -24.90
CA PRO A 150 -8.95 19.04 -24.79
C PRO A 150 -9.77 19.30 -23.51
N VAL A 151 -10.34 18.26 -22.89
CA VAL A 151 -11.14 18.40 -21.66
C VAL A 151 -10.24 18.24 -20.44
N LYS A 152 -10.02 19.32 -19.69
CA LYS A 152 -9.25 19.29 -18.44
C LYS A 152 -10.11 18.80 -17.27
N ALA A 153 -9.62 17.84 -16.50
CA ALA A 153 -10.33 17.27 -15.36
C ALA A 153 -9.40 16.91 -14.20
N ASP A 154 -9.93 16.85 -12.98
CA ASP A 154 -9.32 16.18 -11.84
C ASP A 154 -9.89 14.77 -11.71
N LEU A 155 -9.03 13.79 -11.45
CA LEU A 155 -9.42 12.40 -11.22
C LEU A 155 -9.52 12.13 -9.73
N GLU A 156 -10.66 11.62 -9.27
CA GLU A 156 -10.82 11.07 -7.92
C GLU A 156 -11.11 9.57 -7.96
N ILE A 157 -10.37 8.83 -7.13
CA ILE A 157 -10.50 7.39 -6.94
C ILE A 157 -10.82 7.10 -5.48
N VAL A 158 -11.88 6.33 -5.23
CA VAL A 158 -12.24 5.84 -3.90
C VAL A 158 -12.10 4.32 -3.88
N VAL A 159 -11.11 3.81 -3.15
CA VAL A 159 -10.86 2.36 -3.07
C VAL A 159 -11.97 1.70 -2.27
N LYS A 160 -12.50 0.59 -2.82
CA LYS A 160 -13.54 -0.25 -2.21
C LYS A 160 -12.98 -1.58 -1.75
N ARG A 161 -12.00 -2.12 -2.49
CA ARG A 161 -11.33 -3.37 -2.17
C ARG A 161 -9.93 -3.39 -2.77
N PHE A 162 -8.97 -3.91 -2.02
CA PHE A 162 -7.60 -4.18 -2.48
C PHE A 162 -7.14 -5.52 -1.91
N HIS A 163 -7.51 -6.60 -2.57
CA HIS A 163 -7.26 -7.96 -2.10
C HIS A 163 -6.16 -8.62 -2.95
N ALA A 164 -4.90 -8.43 -2.53
CA ALA A 164 -3.75 -9.08 -3.16
C ALA A 164 -3.46 -10.46 -2.54
N LEU A 165 -2.38 -11.12 -2.98
CA LEU A 165 -2.04 -12.43 -2.44
C LEU A 165 -1.29 -12.32 -1.10
N THR A 166 -1.60 -13.26 -0.22
CA THR A 166 -0.75 -13.62 0.91
C THR A 166 0.49 -14.36 0.42
N GLU A 167 1.54 -14.42 1.23
CA GLU A 167 2.74 -15.19 0.94
C GLU A 167 2.40 -16.67 0.78
N LYS A 168 1.46 -17.20 1.57
CA LYS A 168 1.01 -18.59 1.46
C LYS A 168 0.40 -18.86 0.08
N ALA A 169 -0.53 -18.01 -0.39
CA ALA A 169 -1.11 -18.20 -1.72
C ALA A 169 -0.06 -17.97 -2.81
N ARG A 170 0.72 -16.88 -2.72
CA ARG A 170 1.72 -16.51 -3.72
C ARG A 170 2.79 -17.56 -3.92
N TYR A 171 3.34 -18.13 -2.85
CA TYR A 171 4.41 -19.13 -2.96
C TYR A 171 3.90 -20.56 -3.14
N THR A 172 2.62 -20.73 -3.46
CA THR A 172 2.04 -22.04 -3.77
C THR A 172 1.14 -21.99 -5.01
N THR A 173 -0.14 -21.68 -4.86
CA THR A 173 -1.17 -21.80 -5.90
C THR A 173 -1.33 -20.56 -6.76
N GLY A 174 -0.97 -19.39 -6.25
CA GLY A 174 -1.37 -18.11 -6.86
C GLY A 174 -2.83 -17.80 -6.56
N GLY A 175 -3.48 -17.06 -7.45
CA GLY A 175 -4.89 -16.70 -7.32
C GLY A 175 -5.25 -15.48 -8.15
N ILE A 176 -6.04 -14.57 -7.58
CA ILE A 176 -6.48 -13.34 -8.24
C ILE A 176 -6.24 -12.17 -7.29
N HIS A 177 -5.63 -11.11 -7.79
CA HIS A 177 -5.68 -9.80 -7.17
C HIS A 177 -7.07 -9.21 -7.47
N ALA A 178 -7.94 -9.11 -6.46
CA ALA A 178 -9.26 -8.51 -6.62
C ALA A 178 -9.24 -7.06 -6.14
N ILE A 179 -9.35 -6.13 -7.08
CA ILE A 179 -9.23 -4.70 -6.84
C ILE A 179 -10.48 -4.02 -7.37
N THR A 180 -11.11 -3.20 -6.54
CA THR A 180 -12.34 -2.47 -6.88
C THR A 180 -12.25 -1.06 -6.34
N PHE A 181 -12.62 -0.09 -7.16
CA PHE A 181 -12.63 1.32 -6.78
C PHE A 181 -13.72 2.07 -7.55
N ASP A 182 -14.24 3.12 -6.95
CA ASP A 182 -15.09 4.10 -7.64
C ASP A 182 -14.19 5.15 -8.30
N LEU A 183 -14.54 5.56 -9.51
CA LEU A 183 -13.88 6.59 -10.29
C LEU A 183 -14.85 7.72 -10.62
N VAL A 184 -14.40 8.96 -10.47
CA VAL A 184 -15.14 10.15 -10.92
C VAL A 184 -14.19 11.22 -11.45
N LEU A 185 -14.60 11.90 -12.53
CA LEU A 185 -13.92 13.10 -13.01
C LEU A 185 -14.59 14.34 -12.44
N LYS A 186 -13.78 15.32 -12.04
CA LYS A 186 -14.23 16.60 -11.48
C LYS A 186 -13.69 17.77 -12.29
N ASP A 187 -14.45 18.85 -12.33
CA ASP A 187 -14.02 20.11 -12.88
C ASP A 187 -12.93 20.71 -11.98
N PRO A 188 -11.75 21.08 -12.52
CA PRO A 188 -10.61 21.50 -11.71
C PRO A 188 -10.76 22.90 -11.09
N VAL A 189 -11.73 23.71 -11.54
CA VAL A 189 -11.97 25.06 -11.02
C VAL A 189 -13.06 25.04 -9.94
N THR A 190 -14.14 24.32 -10.21
CA THR A 190 -15.36 24.33 -9.38
C THR A 190 -15.46 23.12 -8.46
N GLY A 191 -14.71 22.04 -8.74
CA GLY A 191 -14.80 20.77 -8.02
C GLY A 191 -16.08 19.96 -8.29
N GLN A 192 -16.93 20.41 -9.22
CA GLN A 192 -18.16 19.70 -9.58
C GLN A 192 -17.84 18.39 -10.31
N GLN A 193 -18.64 17.35 -10.07
CA GLN A 193 -18.49 16.09 -10.80
C GLN A 193 -18.90 16.28 -12.26
N LEU A 194 -17.99 15.97 -13.18
CA LEU A 194 -18.23 15.97 -14.63
C LEU A 194 -18.91 14.68 -15.10
N THR A 195 -18.69 13.59 -14.36
CA THR A 195 -19.26 12.28 -14.63
C THR A 195 -20.00 11.75 -13.40
N GLN A 196 -20.91 10.81 -13.60
CA GLN A 196 -21.38 10.00 -12.48
C GLN A 196 -20.23 9.11 -11.97
N PRO A 197 -20.16 8.82 -10.66
CA PRO A 197 -19.22 7.83 -10.14
C PRO A 197 -19.44 6.46 -10.81
N ARG A 198 -18.37 5.85 -11.31
CA ARG A 198 -18.38 4.51 -11.90
C ARG A 198 -17.55 3.56 -11.06
N GLU A 199 -18.13 2.42 -10.68
CA GLU A 199 -17.38 1.33 -10.04
C GLU A 199 -16.57 0.59 -11.11
N VAL A 200 -15.25 0.49 -10.90
CA VAL A 200 -14.32 -0.24 -11.76
C VAL A 200 -13.83 -1.48 -11.01
N ARG A 201 -13.91 -2.64 -11.66
CA ARG A 201 -13.31 -3.90 -11.19
C ARG A 201 -12.09 -4.20 -12.04
N ALA A 202 -10.93 -4.30 -11.39
CA ALA A 202 -9.63 -4.47 -12.02
C ALA A 202 -8.97 -5.75 -11.52
N ASP A 203 -9.61 -6.88 -11.82
CA ASP A 203 -9.12 -8.18 -11.40
C ASP A 203 -7.91 -8.59 -12.25
N LEU A 204 -6.86 -9.04 -11.58
CA LEU A 204 -5.62 -9.46 -12.23
C LEU A 204 -5.25 -10.87 -11.77
N GLU A 205 -4.94 -11.74 -12.75
CA GLU A 205 -4.36 -13.05 -12.45
C GLU A 205 -3.06 -12.90 -11.66
N ALA A 206 -2.97 -13.60 -10.54
CA ALA A 206 -1.85 -13.53 -9.63
C ALA A 206 -0.99 -14.79 -9.72
N PHE A 207 0.30 -14.60 -9.98
CA PHE A 207 1.25 -15.69 -10.10
C PHE A 207 1.39 -16.50 -8.80
N GLY A 208 1.60 -17.80 -8.95
CA GLY A 208 1.75 -18.78 -7.89
C GLY A 208 3.06 -19.57 -7.97
N GLY A 209 3.57 -20.01 -6.82
CA GLY A 209 4.66 -20.98 -6.71
C GLY A 209 5.90 -20.56 -7.50
N GLN A 210 6.39 -21.47 -8.36
CA GLN A 210 7.59 -21.21 -9.14
C GLN A 210 7.45 -20.02 -10.12
N GLN A 211 6.24 -19.77 -10.62
CA GLN A 211 6.00 -18.62 -11.50
C GLN A 211 6.19 -17.31 -10.75
N ALA A 212 5.69 -17.21 -9.51
CA ALA A 212 5.89 -16.05 -8.65
C ALA A 212 7.38 -15.84 -8.33
N ILE A 213 8.09 -16.90 -7.94
CA ILE A 213 9.54 -16.87 -7.65
C ILE A 213 10.33 -16.36 -8.86
N ASN A 214 10.05 -16.90 -10.06
CA ASN A 214 10.74 -16.50 -11.29
C ASN A 214 10.38 -15.07 -11.74
N ALA A 215 9.18 -14.58 -11.41
CA ALA A 215 8.77 -13.21 -11.68
C ALA A 215 9.48 -12.24 -10.73
N GLU A 216 9.47 -12.52 -9.43
CA GLU A 216 10.18 -11.74 -8.41
C GLU A 216 11.68 -11.66 -8.71
N ALA A 217 12.32 -12.76 -9.12
CA ALA A 217 13.73 -12.80 -9.52
C ALA A 217 14.07 -11.87 -10.71
N ARG A 218 13.07 -11.48 -11.52
CA ARG A 218 13.22 -10.54 -12.64
C ARG A 218 12.62 -9.16 -12.34
N GLY A 219 12.36 -8.86 -11.06
CA GLY A 219 11.78 -7.59 -10.61
C GLY A 219 10.28 -7.42 -10.88
N GLN A 220 9.58 -8.47 -11.31
CA GLN A 220 8.13 -8.46 -11.54
C GLN A 220 7.38 -8.92 -10.29
N THR A 221 7.49 -8.12 -9.22
CA THR A 221 6.80 -8.39 -7.95
C THR A 221 5.28 -8.21 -8.07
N GLN A 222 4.53 -8.61 -7.04
CA GLN A 222 3.08 -8.39 -7.07
C GLN A 222 2.76 -6.89 -7.14
N LYS A 223 3.50 -6.03 -6.44
CA LYS A 223 3.33 -4.58 -6.51
C LYS A 223 3.53 -4.07 -7.92
N VAL A 224 4.65 -4.43 -8.56
CA VAL A 224 4.97 -3.96 -9.92
C VAL A 224 3.87 -4.34 -10.90
N ARG A 225 3.40 -5.59 -10.84
CA ARG A 225 2.34 -6.10 -11.71
C ARG A 225 1.01 -5.41 -11.46
N ILE A 226 0.59 -5.26 -10.20
CA ILE A 226 -0.65 -4.56 -9.85
C ILE A 226 -0.59 -3.10 -10.30
N THR A 227 0.50 -2.37 -9.99
CA THR A 227 0.65 -0.97 -10.38
C THR A 227 0.61 -0.81 -11.91
N GLY A 228 1.29 -1.67 -12.66
CA GLY A 228 1.28 -1.65 -14.12
C GLY A 228 -0.12 -1.94 -14.70
N HIS A 229 -0.81 -2.94 -14.14
CA HIS A 229 -2.16 -3.28 -14.57
C HIS A 229 -3.15 -2.14 -14.29
N LEU A 230 -3.16 -1.58 -13.09
CA LEU A 230 -4.06 -0.47 -12.74
C LEU A 230 -3.79 0.79 -13.59
N ALA A 231 -2.53 1.04 -13.96
CA ALA A 231 -2.19 2.13 -14.89
C ALA A 231 -2.80 1.92 -16.28
N GLU A 232 -2.83 0.67 -16.75
CA GLU A 232 -3.46 0.34 -18.02
C GLU A 232 -4.99 0.40 -17.94
N VAL A 233 -5.58 -0.08 -16.83
CA VAL A 233 -7.02 0.01 -16.57
C VAL A 233 -7.48 1.47 -16.65
N ILE A 234 -6.86 2.38 -15.89
CA ILE A 234 -7.29 3.79 -15.90
C ILE A 234 -7.11 4.43 -17.28
N ARG A 235 -6.04 4.07 -18.00
CA ARG A 235 -5.82 4.56 -19.36
C ARG A 235 -6.98 4.15 -20.27
N GLN A 236 -7.36 2.87 -20.26
CA GLN A 236 -8.49 2.37 -21.03
C GLN A 236 -9.82 3.02 -20.61
N GLU A 237 -10.05 3.16 -19.31
CA GLU A 237 -11.26 3.78 -18.76
C GLU A 237 -11.46 5.22 -19.22
N LEU A 238 -10.38 5.92 -19.56
CA LEU A 238 -10.38 7.33 -19.97
C LEU A 238 -10.14 7.53 -21.47
N THR A 239 -9.82 6.49 -22.24
CA THR A 239 -9.63 6.59 -23.70
C THR A 239 -10.67 5.83 -24.51
N ASN A 240 -11.31 4.82 -23.95
CA ASN A 240 -12.26 3.97 -24.66
C ASN A 240 -13.70 4.37 -24.32
N PRO A 241 -14.61 4.50 -25.31
CA PRO A 241 -16.01 4.83 -25.05
C PRO A 241 -16.72 3.84 -24.13
N GLU A 242 -16.38 2.56 -24.22
CA GLU A 242 -16.97 1.51 -23.38
C GLU A 242 -16.27 1.35 -22.01
N GLY A 243 -15.10 1.98 -21.83
CA GLY A 243 -14.27 1.83 -20.64
C GLY A 243 -13.39 0.57 -20.67
N TYR A 244 -12.95 0.15 -19.48
CA TYR A 244 -12.19 -1.08 -19.28
C TYR A 244 -13.13 -2.26 -19.04
N GLU A 245 -12.84 -3.40 -19.68
CA GLU A 245 -13.53 -4.65 -19.43
C GLU A 245 -12.71 -5.54 -18.48
N ASN A 246 -13.31 -5.90 -17.34
CA ASN A 246 -12.67 -6.76 -16.37
C ASN A 246 -12.42 -8.18 -16.92
N ALA A 247 -11.28 -8.77 -16.54
CA ALA A 247 -10.95 -10.13 -16.95
C ALA A 247 -11.98 -11.16 -16.42
N SER A 248 -12.37 -12.09 -17.29
CA SER A 248 -13.19 -13.26 -16.93
C SER A 248 -12.28 -14.39 -16.45
N LEU A 249 -12.09 -14.50 -15.14
CA LEU A 249 -11.14 -15.46 -14.52
C LEU A 249 -11.84 -16.69 -13.91
N GLY A 250 -13.10 -16.92 -14.28
CA GLY A 250 -13.86 -18.13 -13.96
C GLY A 250 -14.09 -18.36 -12.46
N ILE A 251 -14.06 -19.63 -12.04
CA ILE A 251 -14.45 -20.07 -10.67
C ILE A 251 -13.58 -19.42 -9.58
N ILE A 252 -12.29 -19.20 -9.84
CA ILE A 252 -11.37 -18.57 -8.88
C ILE A 252 -11.83 -17.15 -8.55
N GLN A 253 -12.38 -16.42 -9.53
CA GLN A 253 -12.92 -15.07 -9.34
C GLN A 253 -14.14 -15.06 -8.42
N VAL A 254 -15.00 -16.08 -8.52
CA VAL A 254 -16.20 -16.22 -7.67
C VAL A 254 -15.80 -16.53 -6.23
N MET A 255 -14.83 -17.41 -6.02
CA MET A 255 -14.36 -17.77 -4.67
C MET A 255 -13.76 -16.58 -3.91
N ASN A 256 -13.15 -15.62 -4.62
CA ASN A 256 -12.56 -14.42 -4.02
C ASN A 256 -13.60 -13.36 -3.58
N ARG A 257 -14.89 -13.60 -3.87
CA ARG A 257 -16.03 -12.75 -3.50
C ARG A 257 -16.75 -13.23 -2.23
N LEU A 258 -16.44 -14.42 -1.73
CA LEU A 258 -16.95 -14.99 -0.47
C LEU A 258 -16.15 -14.49 0.73
#